data_AF-A0A2A5WFE8-F1
#
_entry.id   AF-A0A2A5WFE8-F1
#
_cell.length_a   1.000
_cell.length_b   1.000
_cell.length_c   1.000
_cell.angle_alpha   90.00
_cell.angle_beta   90.00
_cell.angle_gamma   90.00
#
_symmetry.space_group_name_H-M   'P 1'
#
loop_
_entity.id
_entity.type
_entity.pdbx_description
1 polymer ?
#
loop_
_entity_poly.entity_id
_entity_poly.type
_entity_poly.pdbx_seq_one_letter_code
_entity_poly.pdbx_strand_id
1 'polypeptide(L)'
;MSHFSPLIYAAIAITVTSISNTALAQAHGADGHSHAHSDVTVDCTNLATPPWNGLPDTDRRQMASLQQDLADLSTPEAAKAAGFFPVFGDIPGMGVHYVNLTRAQRGKDLDVDVPDQLLFASIDGQDQLVGAAYSFTDVPDTDVPLPFASDLASWHDHPQFARDGETLHMLHVWFVPSSNGPFAGLNFWLPYQTAGIEIPNPCWMAKEDDAERIRNVSFALVPLQTWAEPDGTAGASSTDGAAGASNYSQAPSVDRTEMLSALDSAARADDREAWILAADNFIADLSEAELTRVQSLLGVLGTNQMSSAERDAAGIEQPGSMSRHNQ
;
A
#
# COMPACT_ATOMS: atom_id res chain seq x y z
N MET A 1 -14.86 -61.54 -8.96
CA MET A 1 -16.27 -61.10 -8.88
C MET A 1 -16.52 -60.60 -7.47
N SER A 2 -16.79 -59.30 -7.38
CA SER A 2 -17.50 -58.53 -6.35
C SER A 2 -17.38 -58.93 -4.87
N HIS A 3 -16.71 -58.07 -4.09
CA HIS A 3 -17.21 -57.69 -2.76
C HIS A 3 -17.17 -56.17 -2.62
N PHE A 4 -18.35 -55.60 -2.36
CA PHE A 4 -18.60 -54.22 -1.97
C PHE A 4 -18.10 -53.98 -0.54
N SER A 5 -17.49 -52.83 -0.28
CA SER A 5 -17.43 -52.22 1.05
C SER A 5 -17.79 -50.74 0.94
N PRO A 6 -18.74 -50.24 1.73
CA PRO A 6 -19.14 -48.84 1.73
C PRO A 6 -18.19 -48.01 2.60
N LEU A 7 -17.67 -46.90 2.05
CA LEU A 7 -17.01 -45.86 2.83
C LEU A 7 -18.08 -45.07 3.59
N ILE A 8 -17.92 -45.06 4.90
CA ILE A 8 -18.72 -44.32 5.87
C ILE A 8 -18.48 -42.82 5.66
N TYR A 9 -19.52 -42.09 5.24
CA TYR A 9 -19.56 -40.63 5.33
C TYR A 9 -19.74 -40.25 6.80
N ALA A 10 -18.68 -39.74 7.44
CA ALA A 10 -18.81 -39.04 8.71
C ALA A 10 -19.19 -37.58 8.41
N ALA A 11 -20.43 -37.21 8.71
CA ALA A 11 -20.88 -35.83 8.73
C ALA A 11 -20.24 -35.12 9.93
N ILE A 12 -19.34 -34.16 9.69
CA ILE A 12 -18.89 -33.22 10.72
C ILE A 12 -19.94 -32.12 10.80
N ALA A 13 -20.75 -32.16 11.86
CA ALA A 13 -21.63 -31.07 12.23
C ALA A 13 -20.77 -29.93 12.81
N ILE A 14 -20.60 -28.84 12.06
CA ILE A 14 -20.04 -27.60 12.59
C ILE A 14 -21.17 -26.84 13.28
N THR A 15 -21.22 -26.94 14.60
CA THR A 15 -22.01 -26.04 15.43
C THR A 15 -21.39 -24.65 15.37
N VAL A 16 -22.06 -23.73 14.67
CA VAL A 16 -21.75 -22.29 14.72
C VAL A 16 -22.20 -21.78 16.09
N THR A 17 -21.27 -21.75 17.04
CA THR A 17 -21.42 -20.92 18.24
C THR A 17 -21.14 -19.48 17.84
N SER A 18 -22.17 -18.63 17.88
CA SER A 18 -22.09 -17.19 17.70
C SER A 18 -21.10 -16.62 18.73
N ILE A 19 -19.88 -16.32 18.31
CA ILE A 19 -18.94 -15.55 19.11
C ILE A 19 -19.30 -14.08 18.86
N SER A 20 -19.77 -13.40 19.90
CA SER A 20 -20.05 -11.96 19.84
C SER A 20 -18.78 -11.21 19.44
N ASN A 21 -18.86 -10.39 18.37
CA ASN A 21 -17.79 -9.55 17.82
C ASN A 21 -17.29 -8.42 18.75
N THR A 22 -17.54 -8.50 20.06
CA THR A 22 -17.14 -7.48 21.04
C THR A 22 -15.76 -7.71 21.65
N ALA A 23 -15.02 -8.76 21.25
CA ALA A 23 -13.75 -9.13 21.85
C ALA A 23 -12.48 -8.66 21.07
N LEU A 24 -12.62 -8.05 19.88
CA LEU A 24 -11.46 -7.51 19.14
C LEU A 24 -11.28 -5.99 19.31
N ALA A 25 -12.15 -5.31 20.08
CA ALA A 25 -12.15 -3.85 20.24
C ALA A 25 -11.61 -3.35 21.60
N GLN A 26 -10.95 -4.20 22.41
CA GLN A 26 -10.47 -3.80 23.76
C GLN A 26 -9.02 -4.21 24.05
N ALA A 27 -8.12 -4.03 23.09
CA ALA A 27 -6.68 -4.07 23.34
C ALA A 27 -6.00 -2.73 22.98
N HIS A 28 -6.55 -1.61 23.48
CA HIS A 28 -5.82 -0.35 23.56
C HIS A 28 -5.72 0.07 25.04
N GLY A 29 -4.79 -0.59 25.73
CA GLY A 29 -4.22 -0.10 26.98
C GLY A 29 -2.92 0.61 26.65
N ALA A 30 -2.86 1.90 26.99
CA ALA A 30 -1.69 2.75 26.83
C ALA A 30 -0.41 2.09 27.38
N ASP A 31 0.59 1.93 26.53
CA ASP A 31 2.02 2.04 26.85
C ASP A 31 2.83 1.92 25.53
N GLY A 32 3.42 3.05 25.09
CA GLY A 32 4.54 3.10 24.13
C GLY A 32 4.43 2.27 22.84
N HIS A 33 3.50 2.61 21.94
CA HIS A 33 3.53 2.07 20.58
C HIS A 33 4.63 2.76 19.76
N SER A 34 5.64 2.00 19.33
CA SER A 34 6.45 2.39 18.18
C SER A 34 5.50 2.47 16.98
N HIS A 35 5.23 3.67 16.49
CA HIS A 35 4.47 3.82 15.25
C HIS A 35 5.31 3.21 14.12
N ALA A 36 4.77 2.17 13.49
CA ALA A 36 5.34 1.66 12.25
C ALA A 36 5.49 2.82 11.24
N HIS A 37 6.54 2.80 10.44
CA HIS A 37 6.75 3.81 9.39
C HIS A 37 5.58 3.95 8.38
N SER A 38 4.63 3.00 8.35
CA SER A 38 3.35 3.11 7.61
C SER A 38 2.40 4.20 8.12
N ASP A 39 2.49 4.56 9.41
CA ASP A 39 1.46 5.34 10.11
C ASP A 39 2.03 6.55 10.86
N VAL A 40 3.23 7.00 10.50
CA VAL A 40 3.83 8.22 11.06
C VAL A 40 2.96 9.41 10.69
N THR A 41 2.40 10.08 11.70
CA THR A 41 1.70 11.35 11.48
C THR A 41 2.72 12.42 11.12
N VAL A 42 2.55 13.05 9.96
CA VAL A 42 3.40 14.16 9.52
C VAL A 42 2.68 15.49 9.69
N ASP A 43 3.44 16.58 9.66
CA ASP A 43 2.85 17.92 9.62
C ASP A 43 2.09 18.10 8.30
N CYS A 44 0.77 18.20 8.42
CA CYS A 44 -0.14 18.30 7.30
C CYS A 44 0.08 19.53 6.40
N THR A 45 0.69 20.59 6.92
CA THR A 45 0.87 21.85 6.20
C THR A 45 2.11 21.87 5.34
N ASN A 46 3.11 21.04 5.64
CA ASN A 46 4.42 21.10 5.00
C ASN A 46 5.02 19.75 4.63
N LEU A 47 4.38 18.61 4.95
CA LEU A 47 4.86 17.27 4.62
C LEU A 47 3.84 16.38 3.92
N ALA A 48 2.54 16.71 3.91
CA ALA A 48 1.53 15.89 3.22
C ALA A 48 1.50 16.09 1.69
N THR A 49 2.05 17.20 1.19
CA THR A 49 2.06 17.54 -0.24
C THR A 49 3.41 18.14 -0.67
N PRO A 50 3.85 17.91 -1.93
CA PRO A 50 4.95 18.67 -2.52
C PRO A 50 4.68 20.18 -2.41
N PRO A 51 5.70 21.03 -2.18
CA PRO A 51 7.14 20.73 -2.27
C PRO A 51 7.76 20.20 -0.97
N TRP A 52 6.97 19.72 0.00
CA TRP A 52 7.44 19.16 1.28
C TRP A 52 8.38 20.09 2.07
N ASN A 53 7.97 21.34 2.28
CA ASN A 53 8.78 22.36 2.96
C ASN A 53 9.24 21.98 4.39
N GLY A 54 8.65 20.95 5.00
CA GLY A 54 9.10 20.42 6.30
C GLY A 54 10.36 19.55 6.22
N LEU A 55 10.76 19.09 5.04
CA LEU A 55 12.00 18.33 4.85
C LEU A 55 13.25 19.23 4.89
N PRO A 56 14.43 18.68 5.24
CA PRO A 56 15.71 19.34 5.02
C PRO A 56 15.89 19.81 3.56
N ASP A 57 16.54 20.96 3.40
CA ASP A 57 16.87 21.54 2.09
C ASP A 57 17.66 20.58 1.18
N THR A 58 18.50 19.73 1.75
CA THR A 58 19.26 18.70 1.03
C THR A 58 18.33 17.68 0.41
N ASP A 59 17.39 17.16 1.19
CA ASP A 59 16.47 16.11 0.76
C ASP A 59 15.51 16.65 -0.30
N ARG A 60 14.98 17.87 -0.12
CA ARG A 60 14.12 18.50 -1.14
C ARG A 60 14.84 18.67 -2.47
N ARG A 61 16.11 19.09 -2.47
CA ARG A 61 16.92 19.22 -3.70
C ARG A 61 17.19 17.86 -4.34
N GLN A 62 17.49 16.86 -3.53
CA GLN A 62 17.77 15.51 -3.99
C GLN A 62 16.55 14.86 -4.62
N MET A 63 15.37 14.99 -4.00
CA MET A 63 14.11 14.54 -4.58
C MET A 63 13.78 15.26 -5.90
N ALA A 64 14.01 16.58 -5.96
CA ALA A 64 13.81 17.34 -7.18
C ALA A 64 14.78 16.91 -8.31
N SER A 65 16.05 16.63 -7.97
CA SER A 65 17.03 16.09 -8.93
C SER A 65 16.58 14.72 -9.43
N LEU A 66 16.22 13.81 -8.52
CA LEU A 66 15.73 12.48 -8.85
C LEU A 66 14.52 12.54 -9.79
N GLN A 67 13.53 13.37 -9.50
CA GLN A 67 12.36 13.54 -10.37
C GLN A 67 12.74 14.07 -11.76
N GLN A 68 13.72 14.98 -11.83
CA GLN A 68 14.24 15.50 -13.10
C GLN A 68 15.00 14.43 -13.89
N ASP A 69 15.85 13.65 -13.23
CA ASP A 69 16.66 12.60 -13.86
C ASP A 69 15.79 11.43 -14.36
N LEU A 70 14.63 11.21 -13.74
CA LEU A 70 13.64 10.23 -14.14
C LEU A 70 12.62 10.74 -15.16
N ALA A 71 12.69 12.01 -15.60
CA ALA A 71 11.68 12.59 -16.48
C ALA A 71 11.52 11.83 -17.81
N ASP A 72 12.63 11.33 -18.38
CA ASP A 72 12.64 10.52 -19.60
C ASP A 72 12.03 9.12 -19.38
N LEU A 73 11.84 8.70 -18.13
CA LEU A 73 11.23 7.42 -17.73
C LEU A 73 9.80 7.59 -17.20
N SER A 74 9.17 8.75 -17.39
CA SER A 74 7.85 9.10 -16.84
C SER A 74 6.65 8.30 -17.40
N THR A 75 6.86 7.38 -18.35
CA THR A 75 5.82 6.51 -18.90
C THR A 75 6.20 5.03 -18.74
N PRO A 76 5.23 4.12 -18.59
CA PRO A 76 5.51 2.69 -18.57
C PRO A 76 6.32 2.21 -19.78
N GLU A 77 6.03 2.75 -20.98
CA GLU A 77 6.73 2.41 -22.23
C GLU A 77 8.21 2.78 -22.16
N ALA A 78 8.52 3.99 -21.69
CA ALA A 78 9.90 4.44 -21.53
C ALA A 78 10.63 3.66 -20.44
N ALA A 79 9.97 3.37 -19.32
CA ALA A 79 10.50 2.53 -18.26
C ALA A 79 10.86 1.12 -18.77
N LYS A 80 9.95 0.48 -19.52
CA LYS A 80 10.18 -0.82 -20.19
C LYS A 80 11.36 -0.75 -21.15
N ALA A 81 11.45 0.30 -21.97
CA ALA A 81 12.58 0.50 -22.88
C ALA A 81 13.92 0.66 -22.14
N ALA A 82 13.91 1.18 -20.91
CA ALA A 82 15.06 1.31 -20.03
C ALA A 82 15.34 0.07 -19.15
N GLY A 83 14.60 -1.03 -19.36
CA GLY A 83 14.80 -2.30 -18.68
C GLY A 83 14.10 -2.45 -17.33
N PHE A 84 13.10 -1.59 -17.04
CA PHE A 84 12.21 -1.76 -15.89
C PHE A 84 10.95 -2.53 -16.31
N PHE A 85 10.62 -3.62 -15.64
CA PHE A 85 9.46 -4.44 -15.97
C PHE A 85 8.50 -4.56 -14.78
N PRO A 86 7.18 -4.61 -15.00
CA PRO A 86 6.23 -4.76 -13.91
C PRO A 86 6.41 -6.14 -13.27
N VAL A 87 6.73 -6.19 -11.98
CA VAL A 87 6.91 -7.45 -11.23
C VAL A 87 5.66 -7.78 -10.43
N PHE A 88 4.94 -6.76 -9.99
CA PHE A 88 3.68 -6.90 -9.26
C PHE A 88 2.54 -6.27 -10.06
N GLY A 89 1.30 -6.70 -9.79
CA GLY A 89 0.12 -5.95 -10.23
C GLY A 89 0.01 -4.62 -9.48
N ASP A 90 -1.08 -3.90 -9.71
CA ASP A 90 -1.36 -2.67 -8.95
C ASP A 90 -1.61 -3.02 -7.47
N ILE A 91 -0.73 -2.54 -6.59
CA ILE A 91 -0.83 -2.76 -5.15
C ILE A 91 -1.51 -1.54 -4.50
N PRO A 92 -2.60 -1.74 -3.74
CA PRO A 92 -3.31 -0.66 -3.04
C PRO A 92 -2.37 0.27 -2.27
N GLY A 93 -2.45 1.58 -2.55
CA GLY A 93 -1.63 2.59 -1.89
C GLY A 93 -0.15 2.60 -2.30
N MET A 94 0.28 1.78 -3.26
CA MET A 94 1.66 1.79 -3.78
C MET A 94 1.77 1.87 -5.31
N GLY A 95 0.73 1.47 -6.04
CA GLY A 95 0.76 1.42 -7.51
C GLY A 95 1.46 0.16 -8.03
N VAL A 96 1.83 0.20 -9.32
CA VAL A 96 2.55 -0.87 -10.02
C VAL A 96 4.05 -0.63 -9.91
N HIS A 97 4.77 -1.63 -9.40
CA HIS A 97 6.24 -1.58 -9.30
C HIS A 97 6.89 -2.11 -10.58
N TYR A 98 7.59 -1.23 -11.27
CA TYR A 98 8.43 -1.54 -12.41
C TYR A 98 9.88 -1.68 -11.91
N VAL A 99 10.45 -2.87 -11.99
CA VAL A 99 11.75 -3.20 -11.39
C VAL A 99 12.81 -3.41 -12.46
N ASN A 100 13.99 -2.82 -12.26
CA ASN A 100 15.19 -3.13 -13.04
C ASN A 100 16.06 -4.13 -12.27
N LEU A 101 15.98 -5.40 -12.67
CA LEU A 101 16.65 -6.49 -11.95
C LEU A 101 18.18 -6.36 -11.91
N THR A 102 18.80 -5.75 -12.93
CA THR A 102 20.24 -5.51 -12.92
C THR A 102 20.64 -4.49 -11.85
N ARG A 103 19.80 -3.46 -11.64
CA ARG A 103 20.01 -2.46 -10.58
C ARG A 103 19.74 -3.05 -9.18
N ALA A 104 18.69 -3.85 -9.04
CA ALA A 104 18.37 -4.52 -7.76
C ALA A 104 19.46 -5.50 -7.31
N GLN A 105 20.28 -6.01 -8.23
CA GLN A 105 21.39 -6.93 -7.95
C GLN A 105 22.67 -6.24 -7.41
N ARG A 106 22.70 -4.90 -7.28
CA ARG A 106 23.85 -4.18 -6.72
C ARG A 106 24.06 -4.44 -5.23
N GLY A 107 23.04 -4.96 -4.54
CA GLY A 107 23.08 -5.13 -3.09
C GLY A 107 23.23 -3.78 -2.40
N LYS A 108 24.10 -3.70 -1.38
CA LYS A 108 24.28 -2.50 -0.55
C LYS A 108 24.97 -1.32 -1.25
N ASP A 109 25.52 -1.51 -2.45
CA ASP A 109 26.15 -0.44 -3.23
C ASP A 109 25.07 0.37 -3.95
N LEU A 110 24.22 1.01 -3.16
CA LEU A 110 23.09 1.80 -3.62
C LEU A 110 23.57 3.16 -4.12
N ASP A 111 23.18 3.48 -5.36
CA ASP A 111 23.31 4.81 -5.93
C ASP A 111 21.96 5.53 -5.81
N VAL A 112 21.96 6.63 -5.07
CA VAL A 112 20.75 7.39 -4.76
C VAL A 112 20.16 8.11 -5.96
N ASP A 113 20.93 8.35 -7.02
CA ASP A 113 20.41 8.97 -8.24
C ASP A 113 19.85 7.90 -9.20
N VAL A 114 19.99 6.61 -8.85
CA VAL A 114 19.72 5.48 -9.74
C VAL A 114 18.85 4.44 -9.03
N PRO A 115 17.55 4.71 -8.82
CA PRO A 115 16.63 3.76 -8.21
C PRO A 115 16.53 2.48 -9.05
N ASP A 116 16.24 1.37 -8.36
CA ASP A 116 16.01 0.06 -8.98
C ASP A 116 14.53 -0.21 -9.24
N GLN A 117 13.62 0.61 -8.69
CA GLN A 117 12.19 0.52 -8.97
C GLN A 117 11.57 1.88 -9.31
N LEU A 118 10.60 1.86 -10.22
CA LEU A 118 9.73 2.97 -10.58
C LEU A 118 8.29 2.61 -10.23
N LEU A 119 7.54 3.54 -9.66
CA LEU A 119 6.16 3.35 -9.22
C LEU A 119 5.22 4.07 -10.17
N PHE A 120 4.27 3.35 -10.76
CA PHE A 120 3.28 3.90 -11.67
C PHE A 120 1.86 3.72 -11.14
N ALA A 121 1.01 4.71 -11.36
CA ALA A 121 -0.42 4.61 -11.11
C ALA A 121 -1.22 5.39 -12.17
N SER A 122 -2.43 4.90 -12.47
CA SER A 122 -3.35 5.59 -13.38
C SER A 122 -4.10 6.69 -12.62
N ILE A 123 -3.66 7.94 -12.78
CA ILE A 123 -4.32 9.13 -12.24
C ILE A 123 -4.96 9.88 -13.41
N ASP A 124 -6.26 10.21 -13.29
CA ASP A 124 -7.06 10.81 -14.36
C ASP A 124 -7.06 10.01 -15.67
N GLY A 125 -6.97 8.68 -15.56
CA GLY A 125 -6.92 7.77 -16.70
C GLY A 125 -5.62 7.81 -17.49
N GLN A 126 -4.54 8.36 -16.93
CA GLN A 126 -3.20 8.34 -17.50
C GLN A 126 -2.23 7.69 -16.52
N ASP A 127 -1.39 6.79 -17.01
CA ASP A 127 -0.30 6.24 -16.20
C ASP A 127 0.76 7.32 -15.96
N GLN A 128 1.01 7.59 -14.68
CA GLN A 128 1.96 8.59 -14.24
C GLN A 128 3.02 7.94 -13.36
N LEU A 129 4.27 8.40 -13.50
CA LEU A 129 5.33 8.07 -12.55
C LEU A 129 5.04 8.79 -11.23
N VAL A 130 4.59 8.03 -10.23
CA VAL A 130 4.16 8.56 -8.92
C VAL A 130 5.23 8.47 -7.85
N GLY A 131 6.30 7.71 -8.09
CA GLY A 131 7.40 7.54 -7.15
C GLY A 131 8.52 6.66 -7.69
N ALA A 132 9.51 6.44 -6.85
CA ALA A 132 10.60 5.49 -7.06
C ALA A 132 10.85 4.71 -5.76
N ALA A 133 11.58 3.61 -5.86
CA ALA A 133 12.06 2.88 -4.68
C ALA A 133 13.50 2.41 -4.86
N TYR A 134 14.13 2.16 -3.71
CA TYR A 134 15.43 1.53 -3.59
C TYR A 134 15.26 0.21 -2.87
N SER A 135 15.98 -0.82 -3.29
CA SER A 135 15.99 -2.08 -2.57
C SER A 135 17.35 -2.76 -2.54
N PHE A 136 17.58 -3.54 -1.48
CA PHE A 136 18.72 -4.46 -1.38
C PHE A 136 18.36 -5.65 -0.50
N THR A 137 19.00 -6.79 -0.73
CA THR A 137 18.81 -7.98 0.10
C THR A 137 19.99 -8.15 1.06
N ASP A 138 19.70 -8.31 2.34
CA ASP A 138 20.66 -8.74 3.35
C ASP A 138 19.93 -9.28 4.60
N VAL A 139 20.67 -9.64 5.65
CA VAL A 139 20.10 -9.93 6.97
C VAL A 139 19.28 -8.75 7.52
N PRO A 140 18.25 -9.01 8.35
CA PRO A 140 17.55 -7.96 9.09
C PRO A 140 18.49 -7.06 9.90
N ASP A 141 18.06 -5.83 10.18
CA ASP A 141 18.81 -4.83 10.97
C ASP A 141 20.21 -4.50 10.43
N THR A 142 20.41 -4.68 9.13
CA THR A 142 21.66 -4.30 8.48
C THR A 142 21.81 -2.79 8.48
N ASP A 143 22.99 -2.33 8.94
CA ASP A 143 23.37 -0.92 8.92
C ASP A 143 23.77 -0.47 7.50
N VAL A 144 22.76 -0.10 6.70
CA VAL A 144 22.93 0.59 5.41
C VAL A 144 22.46 2.04 5.57
N PRO A 145 23.32 3.03 5.30
CA PRO A 145 22.94 4.44 5.39
C PRO A 145 21.72 4.75 4.51
N LEU A 146 20.82 5.56 5.04
CA LEU A 146 19.70 6.09 4.26
C LEU A 146 20.22 7.08 3.21
N PRO A 147 19.62 7.09 2.01
CA PRO A 147 19.94 8.05 0.97
C PRO A 147 19.55 9.50 1.31
N PHE A 148 18.72 9.71 2.34
CA PHE A 148 18.15 11.00 2.73
C PHE A 148 18.49 11.32 4.19
N ALA A 149 18.55 12.61 4.54
CA ALA A 149 18.91 13.06 5.88
C ALA A 149 17.74 13.05 6.89
N SER A 150 16.50 13.05 6.39
CA SER A 150 15.30 13.04 7.23
C SER A 150 15.08 11.70 7.92
N ASP A 151 14.77 11.76 9.23
CA ASP A 151 14.33 10.60 10.02
C ASP A 151 12.98 10.00 9.55
N LEU A 152 12.30 10.64 8.61
CA LEU A 152 11.10 10.09 7.97
C LEU A 152 11.44 9.03 6.92
N ALA A 153 12.64 9.06 6.33
CA ALA A 153 13.13 8.00 5.47
C ALA A 153 13.51 6.81 6.34
N SER A 154 13.03 5.62 6.00
CA SER A 154 13.37 4.40 6.73
C SER A 154 13.27 3.18 5.83
N TRP A 155 14.16 2.21 6.09
CA TRP A 155 14.08 0.89 5.46
C TRP A 155 12.94 0.09 6.10
N HIS A 156 12.11 -0.53 5.28
CA HIS A 156 11.20 -1.59 5.72
C HIS A 156 11.55 -2.91 5.05
N ASP A 157 10.98 -4.00 5.57
CA ASP A 157 11.45 -5.35 5.31
C ASP A 157 10.39 -6.23 4.67
N HIS A 158 10.77 -6.87 3.56
CA HIS A 158 9.99 -7.90 2.88
C HIS A 158 10.73 -9.27 2.89
N PRO A 159 10.66 -10.03 3.99
CA PRO A 159 11.31 -11.35 4.09
C PRO A 159 10.75 -12.39 3.10
N GLN A 160 9.52 -12.22 2.63
CA GLN A 160 8.91 -13.08 1.61
C GLN A 160 9.67 -13.08 0.27
N PHE A 161 10.45 -12.03 -0.02
CA PHE A 161 11.19 -11.85 -1.27
C PHE A 161 12.68 -12.20 -1.15
N ALA A 162 13.13 -12.69 0.01
CA ALA A 162 14.51 -13.05 0.27
C ALA A 162 14.65 -14.53 0.67
N ARG A 163 15.89 -14.99 0.85
CA ARG A 163 16.18 -16.34 1.36
C ARG A 163 15.90 -16.42 2.86
N ASP A 164 15.80 -17.64 3.39
CA ASP A 164 15.70 -17.85 4.84
C ASP A 164 16.89 -17.17 5.56
N GLY A 165 16.58 -16.28 6.51
CA GLY A 165 17.56 -15.49 7.27
C GLY A 165 17.95 -14.15 6.64
N GLU A 166 17.45 -13.83 5.44
CA GLU A 166 17.59 -12.55 4.75
C GLU A 166 16.22 -11.87 4.62
N THR A 167 16.24 -10.58 4.24
CA THR A 167 15.07 -9.77 3.91
C THR A 167 15.40 -8.85 2.74
N LEU A 168 14.40 -8.51 1.93
CA LEU A 168 14.51 -7.41 0.98
C LEU A 168 14.18 -6.12 1.73
N HIS A 169 15.21 -5.32 1.98
CA HIS A 169 15.10 -3.96 2.50
C HIS A 169 14.59 -3.05 1.39
N MET A 170 13.63 -2.19 1.70
CA MET A 170 13.03 -1.29 0.71
C MET A 170 12.77 0.11 1.30
N LEU A 171 12.94 1.12 0.46
CA LEU A 171 12.62 2.52 0.76
C LEU A 171 11.84 3.12 -0.41
N HIS A 172 10.64 3.61 -0.13
CA HIS A 172 9.80 4.32 -1.09
C HIS A 172 10.09 5.82 -1.08
N VAL A 173 9.96 6.46 -2.25
CA VAL A 173 10.04 7.92 -2.43
C VAL A 173 8.90 8.36 -3.34
N TRP A 174 7.96 9.13 -2.81
CA TRP A 174 6.79 9.64 -3.54
C TRP A 174 7.10 10.97 -4.25
N PHE A 175 6.59 11.12 -5.48
CA PHE A 175 6.62 12.36 -6.27
C PHE A 175 5.29 13.12 -6.26
N VAL A 176 4.23 12.47 -5.76
CA VAL A 176 2.87 12.99 -5.64
C VAL A 176 2.53 13.27 -4.16
N PRO A 177 1.40 13.95 -3.86
CA PRO A 177 0.86 13.99 -2.50
C PRO A 177 0.91 12.63 -1.81
N SER A 178 1.36 12.59 -0.55
CA SER A 178 1.44 11.37 0.23
C SER A 178 0.99 11.61 1.66
N SER A 179 0.07 10.78 2.15
CA SER A 179 -0.63 10.92 3.43
C SER A 179 0.30 11.03 4.63
N ASN A 180 1.39 10.28 4.60
CA ASN A 180 2.35 10.17 5.70
C ASN A 180 3.73 10.68 5.28
N GLY A 181 3.76 11.56 4.27
CA GLY A 181 4.97 12.19 3.79
C GLY A 181 5.68 11.44 2.65
N PRO A 182 6.76 12.04 2.13
CA PRO A 182 7.40 11.60 0.89
C PRO A 182 8.09 10.24 0.97
N PHE A 183 8.34 9.72 2.17
CA PHE A 183 9.00 8.44 2.39
C PHE A 183 8.08 7.36 2.97
N ALA A 184 6.76 7.62 2.99
CA ALA A 184 5.79 6.69 3.54
C ALA A 184 5.83 5.34 2.80
N GLY A 185 5.72 4.24 3.55
CA GLY A 185 5.61 2.90 2.93
C GLY A 185 4.30 2.72 2.13
N LEU A 186 3.20 3.29 2.63
CA LEU A 186 1.92 3.37 1.93
C LEU A 186 1.53 4.82 1.69
N ASN A 187 0.92 5.08 0.53
CA ASN A 187 0.31 6.34 0.21
C ASN A 187 -1.22 6.21 0.19
N PHE A 188 -1.88 6.62 1.27
CA PHE A 188 -3.35 6.57 1.37
C PHE A 188 -4.05 7.60 0.48
N TRP A 189 -3.34 8.55 -0.13
CA TRP A 189 -3.91 9.45 -1.14
C TRP A 189 -3.99 8.83 -2.51
N LEU A 190 -3.15 7.85 -2.82
CA LEU A 190 -3.09 7.26 -4.15
C LEU A 190 -4.44 6.66 -4.58
N PRO A 191 -5.18 5.89 -3.76
CA PRO A 191 -6.51 5.38 -4.13
C PRO A 191 -7.58 6.47 -4.37
N TYR A 192 -7.49 7.63 -3.70
CA TYR A 192 -8.39 8.75 -4.01
C TYR A 192 -8.10 9.31 -5.40
N GLN A 193 -6.81 9.54 -5.69
CA GLN A 193 -6.37 10.09 -6.96
C GLN A 193 -6.70 9.15 -8.13
N THR A 194 -6.49 7.84 -7.97
CA THR A 194 -6.80 6.85 -9.02
C THR A 194 -8.32 6.68 -9.22
N ALA A 195 -9.12 6.91 -8.17
CA ALA A 195 -10.58 6.94 -8.25
C ALA A 195 -11.15 8.28 -8.77
N GLY A 196 -10.31 9.30 -8.98
CA GLY A 196 -10.74 10.64 -9.39
C GLY A 196 -11.54 11.39 -8.31
N ILE A 197 -11.26 11.09 -7.05
CA ILE A 197 -11.89 11.74 -5.88
C ILE A 197 -10.87 12.68 -5.24
N GLU A 198 -11.33 13.88 -4.88
CA GLU A 198 -10.50 14.86 -4.17
C GLU A 198 -9.93 14.26 -2.87
N ILE A 199 -8.63 14.47 -2.64
CA ILE A 199 -7.96 14.07 -1.40
C ILE A 199 -8.55 14.91 -0.26
N PRO A 200 -9.02 14.30 0.86
CA PRO A 200 -9.49 15.07 2.01
C PRO A 200 -8.36 15.91 2.60
N ASN A 201 -8.69 16.99 3.30
CA ASN A 201 -7.69 17.88 3.88
C ASN A 201 -6.71 17.09 4.77
N PRO A 202 -5.39 17.11 4.47
CA PRO A 202 -4.43 16.31 5.20
C PRO A 202 -4.37 16.58 6.70
N CYS A 203 -4.79 17.77 7.16
CA CYS A 203 -4.81 18.10 8.58
C CYS A 203 -5.84 17.32 9.38
N TRP A 204 -6.82 16.68 8.72
CA TRP A 204 -7.75 15.80 9.41
C TRP A 204 -7.08 14.52 9.89
N MET A 205 -6.01 14.05 9.23
CA MET A 205 -5.24 12.88 9.68
C MET A 205 -4.55 13.05 11.04
N ALA A 206 -4.48 14.28 11.58
CA ALA A 206 -3.96 14.51 12.93
C ALA A 206 -4.89 13.98 14.04
N LYS A 207 -6.14 13.62 13.71
CA LYS A 207 -7.08 12.96 14.61
C LYS A 207 -7.23 11.50 14.20
N GLU A 208 -6.95 10.56 15.11
CA GLU A 208 -6.92 9.13 14.76
C GLU A 208 -8.27 8.64 14.21
N ASP A 209 -9.40 9.05 14.80
CA ASP A 209 -10.73 8.68 14.30
C ASP A 209 -10.99 9.14 12.85
N ASP A 210 -10.42 10.27 12.44
CA ASP A 210 -10.52 10.77 11.07
C ASP A 210 -9.52 10.03 10.17
N ALA A 211 -8.30 9.78 10.65
CA ALA A 211 -7.28 9.01 9.93
C ALA A 211 -7.77 7.59 9.62
N GLU A 212 -8.40 6.91 10.57
CA GLU A 212 -8.99 5.59 10.38
C GLU A 212 -10.06 5.61 9.29
N ARG A 213 -10.97 6.59 9.30
CA ARG A 213 -11.97 6.77 8.23
C ARG A 213 -11.30 6.97 6.88
N ILE A 214 -10.29 7.84 6.83
CA ILE A 214 -9.54 8.15 5.61
C ILE A 214 -8.88 6.90 5.02
N ARG A 215 -8.22 6.07 5.86
CA ARG A 215 -7.59 4.82 5.44
C ARG A 215 -8.62 3.80 4.94
N ASN A 216 -9.74 3.64 5.65
CA ASN A 216 -10.82 2.73 5.26
C ASN A 216 -11.47 3.14 3.94
N VAL A 217 -11.82 4.42 3.77
CA VAL A 217 -12.35 4.94 2.49
C VAL A 217 -11.31 4.74 1.39
N SER A 218 -10.05 5.12 1.60
CA SER A 218 -8.95 4.95 0.63
C SER A 218 -8.91 3.53 0.08
N PHE A 219 -8.88 2.53 0.95
CA PHE A 219 -8.77 1.13 0.52
C PHE A 219 -10.07 0.55 -0.03
N ALA A 220 -11.22 1.09 0.37
CA ALA A 220 -12.52 0.74 -0.21
C ALA A 220 -12.72 1.32 -1.63
N LEU A 221 -12.00 2.39 -1.98
CA LEU A 221 -12.01 2.94 -3.35
C LEU A 221 -11.28 2.05 -4.36
N VAL A 222 -10.43 1.13 -3.88
CA VAL A 222 -9.66 0.25 -4.76
C VAL A 222 -10.59 -0.75 -5.47
N PRO A 223 -10.61 -0.74 -6.82
CA PRO A 223 -11.41 -1.66 -7.60
C PRO A 223 -11.21 -3.11 -7.15
N LEU A 224 -12.29 -3.89 -7.16
CA LEU A 224 -12.22 -5.33 -7.01
C LEU A 224 -11.57 -5.88 -8.27
N GLN A 225 -10.26 -6.11 -8.20
CA GLN A 225 -9.57 -6.89 -9.20
C GLN A 225 -10.25 -8.27 -9.22
N THR A 226 -10.87 -8.64 -10.33
CA THR A 226 -11.25 -10.03 -10.56
C THR A 226 -9.94 -10.81 -10.65
N TRP A 227 -9.49 -11.36 -9.53
CA TRP A 227 -8.54 -12.46 -9.52
C TRP A 227 -9.21 -13.61 -10.27
N ALA A 228 -8.93 -13.75 -11.57
CA ALA A 228 -9.19 -15.00 -12.24
C ALA A 228 -8.14 -15.97 -11.69
N GLU A 229 -8.48 -16.66 -10.59
CA GLU A 229 -7.68 -17.72 -9.95
C GLU A 229 -6.93 -18.58 -11.00
N PRO A 230 -5.59 -18.47 -11.10
CA PRO A 230 -4.78 -19.41 -11.85
C PRO A 230 -3.81 -20.06 -10.87
N ASP A 231 -4.14 -21.26 -10.40
CA ASP A 231 -3.16 -22.26 -9.94
C ASP A 231 -1.92 -21.68 -9.24
N GLY A 232 -2.09 -21.20 -8.00
CA GLY A 232 -1.05 -21.12 -6.96
C GLY A 232 0.25 -20.39 -7.30
N THR A 233 0.33 -19.67 -8.41
CA THR A 233 1.51 -18.96 -8.89
C THR A 233 1.08 -17.53 -9.16
N ALA A 234 1.63 -16.60 -8.38
CA ALA A 234 1.30 -15.18 -8.44
C ALA A 234 1.53 -14.65 -9.86
N GLY A 235 0.45 -14.60 -10.65
CA GLY A 235 0.42 -14.07 -12.00
C GLY A 235 -0.13 -12.66 -12.00
N ALA A 236 0.71 -11.69 -12.31
CA ALA A 236 0.32 -10.31 -12.56
C ALA A 236 -0.71 -10.25 -13.69
N SER A 237 -1.97 -9.90 -13.38
CA SER A 237 -2.95 -9.54 -14.40
C SER A 237 -3.28 -8.04 -14.34
N SER A 238 -2.26 -7.24 -14.66
CA SER A 238 -2.38 -6.03 -15.46
C SER A 238 -0.99 -5.76 -16.02
N THR A 239 -0.64 -6.40 -17.13
CA THR A 239 0.67 -6.23 -17.78
C THR A 239 0.81 -4.90 -18.52
N ASP A 240 -0.26 -4.10 -18.55
CA ASP A 240 -0.42 -3.05 -19.56
C ASP A 240 -0.77 -1.68 -18.94
N GLY A 241 -0.76 -1.52 -17.61
CA GLY A 241 -1.06 -0.23 -16.95
C GLY A 241 -2.51 0.27 -17.11
N ALA A 242 -3.32 -0.39 -17.93
CA ALA A 242 -4.70 0.00 -18.24
C ALA A 242 -5.74 -0.30 -17.13
N ALA A 243 -5.41 -0.07 -15.85
CA ALA A 243 -6.37 -0.15 -14.75
C ALA A 243 -7.15 1.17 -14.61
N GLY A 244 -7.86 1.56 -15.67
CA GLY A 244 -8.84 2.64 -15.60
C GLY A 244 -10.15 2.15 -14.99
N ALA A 245 -10.45 2.59 -13.77
CA ALA A 245 -11.78 2.92 -13.22
C ALA A 245 -13.02 2.03 -13.48
N SER A 246 -12.94 0.75 -13.88
CA SER A 246 -14.14 0.00 -14.30
C SER A 246 -14.53 -1.23 -13.47
N ASN A 247 -13.76 -1.65 -12.47
CA ASN A 247 -14.02 -2.92 -11.77
C ASN A 247 -14.40 -2.74 -10.28
N TYR A 248 -15.45 -1.98 -9.99
CA TYR A 248 -16.22 -2.24 -8.77
C TYR A 248 -17.03 -3.54 -9.01
N SER A 249 -17.06 -4.47 -8.05
CA SER A 249 -17.60 -5.84 -8.24
C SER A 249 -19.09 -5.88 -8.62
N GLN A 250 -19.77 -4.76 -8.57
CA GLN A 250 -20.97 -4.47 -9.31
C GLN A 250 -20.81 -3.01 -9.77
N ALA A 251 -21.34 -2.66 -10.95
CA ALA A 251 -21.46 -1.25 -11.31
C ALA A 251 -22.07 -0.50 -10.10
N PRO A 252 -21.52 0.65 -9.67
CA PRO A 252 -22.03 1.36 -8.50
C PRO A 252 -23.55 1.45 -8.59
N SER A 253 -24.25 1.05 -7.53
CA SER A 253 -25.67 1.42 -7.42
C SER A 253 -25.77 2.95 -7.59
N VAL A 254 -26.92 3.44 -8.02
CA VAL A 254 -27.16 4.90 -8.07
C VAL A 254 -26.76 5.54 -6.73
N ASP A 255 -27.07 4.85 -5.62
CA ASP A 255 -26.69 5.22 -4.25
C ASP A 255 -25.17 5.33 -4.05
N ARG A 256 -24.38 4.36 -4.53
CA ARG A 256 -22.91 4.39 -4.39
C ARG A 256 -22.28 5.53 -5.20
N THR A 257 -22.82 5.86 -6.38
CA THR A 257 -22.35 7.02 -7.17
C THR A 257 -22.61 8.33 -6.41
N GLU A 258 -23.79 8.47 -5.79
CA GLU A 258 -24.12 9.63 -4.96
C GLU A 258 -23.22 9.73 -3.72
N MET A 259 -22.92 8.61 -3.06
CA MET A 259 -21.99 8.57 -1.92
C MET A 259 -20.58 9.03 -2.30
N LEU A 260 -20.04 8.54 -3.43
CA LEU A 260 -18.73 8.98 -3.93
C LEU A 260 -18.74 10.47 -4.29
N SER A 261 -19.82 10.96 -4.92
CA SER A 261 -19.98 12.38 -5.22
C SER A 261 -20.05 13.24 -3.95
N ALA A 262 -20.62 12.73 -2.85
CA ALA A 262 -20.67 13.43 -1.57
C ALA A 262 -19.29 13.52 -0.91
N LEU A 263 -18.51 12.43 -0.95
CA LEU A 263 -17.10 12.43 -0.51
C LEU A 263 -16.27 13.48 -1.26
N ASP A 264 -16.32 13.45 -2.60
CA ASP A 264 -15.58 14.39 -3.46
C ASP A 264 -16.01 15.84 -3.19
N SER A 265 -17.32 16.10 -3.14
CA SER A 265 -17.83 17.46 -2.91
C SER A 265 -17.43 18.01 -1.54
N ALA A 266 -17.49 17.19 -0.49
CA ALA A 266 -17.12 17.61 0.86
C ALA A 266 -15.61 17.85 1.00
N ALA A 267 -14.78 17.02 0.37
CA ALA A 267 -13.33 17.22 0.32
C ALA A 267 -12.97 18.52 -0.43
N ARG A 268 -13.58 18.76 -1.61
CA ARG A 268 -13.39 20.02 -2.36
C ARG A 268 -13.85 21.27 -1.62
N ALA A 269 -14.88 21.14 -0.78
CA ALA A 269 -15.41 22.22 0.03
C ALA A 269 -14.60 22.46 1.32
N ASP A 270 -13.61 21.61 1.63
CA ASP A 270 -12.89 21.58 2.91
C ASP A 270 -13.86 21.47 4.12
N ASP A 271 -14.97 20.74 3.93
CA ASP A 271 -16.01 20.55 4.95
C ASP A 271 -15.83 19.21 5.66
N ARG A 272 -15.11 19.24 6.78
CA ARG A 272 -14.80 18.05 7.58
C ARG A 272 -16.05 17.31 8.05
N GLU A 273 -17.08 18.02 8.51
CA GLU A 273 -18.27 17.37 9.08
C GLU A 273 -19.11 16.71 8.00
N ALA A 274 -19.26 17.37 6.84
CA ALA A 274 -19.90 16.77 5.68
C ALA A 274 -19.11 15.56 5.17
N TRP A 275 -17.78 15.64 5.16
CA TRP A 275 -16.91 14.55 4.72
C TRP A 275 -17.02 13.34 5.64
N ILE A 276 -17.02 13.54 6.96
CA ILE A 276 -17.22 12.47 7.95
C ILE A 276 -18.57 11.78 7.74
N LEU A 277 -19.65 12.55 7.56
CA LEU A 277 -20.97 11.98 7.30
C LEU A 277 -20.99 11.17 6.00
N ALA A 278 -20.36 11.67 4.94
CA ALA A 278 -20.25 10.96 3.66
C ALA A 278 -19.42 9.66 3.79
N ALA A 279 -18.30 9.72 4.51
CA ALA A 279 -17.43 8.58 4.78
C ALA A 279 -18.15 7.49 5.61
N ASP A 280 -18.85 7.87 6.68
CA ASP A 280 -19.59 6.95 7.52
C ASP A 280 -20.71 6.25 6.72
N ASN A 281 -21.43 6.98 5.86
CA ASN A 281 -22.44 6.40 4.98
C ASN A 281 -21.83 5.44 3.95
N PHE A 282 -20.72 5.82 3.33
CA PHE A 282 -20.02 4.98 2.34
C PHE A 282 -19.47 3.70 2.97
N ILE A 283 -18.85 3.80 4.15
CA ILE A 283 -18.33 2.64 4.90
C ILE A 283 -19.48 1.72 5.34
N ALA A 284 -20.60 2.28 5.80
CA ALA A 284 -21.77 1.50 6.21
C ALA A 284 -22.46 0.76 5.04
N ASP A 285 -22.28 1.22 3.81
CA ASP A 285 -22.80 0.57 2.60
C ASP A 285 -21.90 -0.58 2.09
N LEU A 286 -20.68 -0.72 2.63
CA LEU A 286 -19.80 -1.84 2.28
C LEU A 286 -20.43 -3.16 2.72
N SER A 287 -20.46 -4.12 1.80
CA SER A 287 -20.78 -5.51 2.13
C SER A 287 -19.75 -6.11 3.10
N GLU A 288 -20.13 -7.17 3.82
CA GLU A 288 -19.20 -7.89 4.72
C GLU A 288 -17.92 -8.33 3.99
N ALA A 289 -18.03 -8.71 2.71
CA ALA A 289 -16.90 -9.11 1.89
C ALA A 289 -15.98 -7.93 1.54
N GLU A 290 -16.54 -6.76 1.18
CA GLU A 290 -15.77 -5.54 0.92
C GLU A 290 -15.06 -5.07 2.19
N LEU A 291 -15.77 -5.03 3.32
CA LEU A 291 -15.19 -4.63 4.61
C LEU A 291 -14.05 -5.57 5.03
N THR A 292 -14.26 -6.88 4.93
CA THR A 292 -13.22 -7.89 5.23
C THR A 292 -11.99 -7.70 4.34
N ARG A 293 -12.19 -7.42 3.04
CA ARG A 293 -11.10 -7.13 2.11
C ARG A 293 -10.33 -5.88 2.52
N VAL A 294 -11.03 -4.77 2.82
CA VAL A 294 -10.40 -3.51 3.25
C VAL A 294 -9.54 -3.73 4.47
N GLN A 295 -10.08 -4.37 5.51
CA GLN A 295 -9.37 -4.66 6.74
C GLN A 295 -8.17 -5.60 6.52
N SER A 296 -8.34 -6.62 5.68
CA SER A 296 -7.25 -7.54 5.33
C SER A 296 -6.13 -6.83 4.57
N LEU A 297 -6.46 -5.96 3.61
CA LEU A 297 -5.48 -5.20 2.85
C LEU A 297 -4.72 -4.22 3.75
N LEU A 298 -5.44 -3.46 4.59
CA LEU A 298 -4.82 -2.54 5.55
C LEU A 298 -3.89 -3.27 6.52
N GLY A 299 -4.32 -4.41 7.07
CA GLY A 299 -3.50 -5.23 7.95
C GLY A 299 -2.25 -5.78 7.26
N VAL A 300 -2.41 -6.49 6.14
CA VAL A 300 -1.29 -7.12 5.43
C VAL A 300 -0.32 -6.08 4.90
N LEU A 301 -0.80 -5.06 4.20
CA LEU A 301 0.07 -4.03 3.63
C LEU A 301 0.74 -3.19 4.71
N GLY A 302 0.04 -2.84 5.79
CA GLY A 302 0.64 -2.16 6.94
C GLY A 302 1.78 -2.97 7.54
N THR A 303 1.58 -4.26 7.81
CA THR A 303 2.67 -5.12 8.35
C THR A 303 3.85 -5.30 7.40
N ASN A 304 3.61 -5.25 6.09
CA ASN A 304 4.65 -5.32 5.07
C ASN A 304 5.50 -4.03 4.99
N GLN A 305 5.03 -2.91 5.54
CA GLN A 305 5.80 -1.65 5.62
C GLN A 305 6.59 -1.51 6.92
N MET A 306 6.61 -2.54 7.75
CA MET A 306 7.41 -2.57 8.97
C MET A 306 8.79 -3.16 8.68
N SER A 307 9.81 -2.67 9.39
CA SER A 307 11.07 -3.39 9.58
C SER A 307 10.85 -4.67 10.40
N SER A 308 11.79 -5.59 10.34
CA SER A 308 11.78 -6.79 11.18
C SER A 308 11.82 -6.44 12.67
N ALA A 309 12.60 -5.45 13.09
CA ALA A 309 12.64 -4.99 14.48
C ALA A 309 11.30 -4.43 14.97
N GLU A 310 10.59 -3.66 14.14
CA GLU A 310 9.25 -3.15 14.49
C GLU A 310 8.25 -4.29 14.64
N ARG A 311 8.28 -5.30 13.75
CA ARG A 311 7.41 -6.48 13.87
C ARG A 311 7.68 -7.25 15.17
N ASP A 312 8.95 -7.46 15.50
CA ASP A 312 9.34 -8.14 16.74
C ASP A 312 8.89 -7.35 17.99
N ALA A 313 9.05 -6.03 17.98
CA ALA A 313 8.59 -5.15 19.06
C ALA A 313 7.05 -5.18 19.22
N ALA A 314 6.33 -5.34 18.13
CA ALA A 314 4.87 -5.48 18.11
C ALA A 314 4.38 -6.91 18.41
N GLY A 315 5.27 -7.90 18.52
CA GLY A 315 4.91 -9.31 18.71
C GLY A 315 4.27 -9.96 17.47
N ILE A 316 4.56 -9.44 16.28
CA ILE A 316 4.07 -9.94 14.99
C ILE A 316 5.08 -10.94 14.43
N GLU A 317 4.59 -12.11 14.00
CA GLU A 317 5.46 -13.13 13.40
C GLU A 317 6.06 -12.64 12.07
N GLN A 318 7.36 -12.88 11.86
CA GLN A 318 8.02 -12.56 10.60
C GLN A 318 7.45 -13.41 9.47
N PRO A 319 7.09 -12.82 8.31
CA PRO A 319 6.65 -13.60 7.16
C PRO A 319 7.72 -14.61 6.73
N GLY A 320 7.31 -15.84 6.41
CA GLY A 320 8.21 -16.87 5.91
C GLY A 320 8.72 -16.57 4.49
N SER A 321 9.94 -16.98 4.17
CA SER A 321 10.46 -16.92 2.79
C SER A 321 9.60 -17.79 1.86
N MET A 322 9.20 -17.24 0.71
CA MET A 322 8.54 -18.02 -0.34
C MET A 322 9.43 -19.14 -0.91
N SER A 323 10.74 -19.14 -0.60
CA SER A 323 11.69 -20.20 -1.00
C SER A 323 11.36 -21.59 -0.41
N ARG A 324 10.43 -21.72 0.55
CA ARG A 324 10.10 -23.01 1.17
C ARG A 324 9.26 -23.96 0.32
N HIS A 325 8.70 -23.52 -0.81
CA HIS A 325 7.74 -24.33 -1.59
C HIS A 325 8.33 -25.06 -2.80
N ASN A 326 9.65 -25.00 -3.02
CA ASN A 326 10.34 -25.71 -4.12
C ASN A 326 11.45 -26.66 -3.61
N GLN A 327 11.14 -27.52 -2.63
CA GLN A 327 11.94 -28.70 -2.30
C GLN A 327 11.05 -29.93 -2.15
#